data_AF-A0A848STW3-F1
#
_entry.id   AF-A0A848STW3-F1
#
_cell.length_a   1.000
_cell.length_b   1.000
_cell.length_c   1.000
_cell.angle_alpha   90.00
_cell.angle_beta   90.00
_cell.angle_gamma   90.00
#
_symmetry.space_group_name_H-M   'P 1'
#
loop_
_entity.id
_entity.type
_entity.pdbx_description
1 polymer ?
#
loop_
_entity_poly.entity_id
_entity_poly.type
_entity_poly.pdbx_seq_one_letter_code
_entity_poly.pdbx_strand_id
1 'polypeptide(L)'
;GNLDVSNSMFRNSQQGILSGTDPSATIRIDRSTFSGLGLCASDCAHSIYVGRYAALEITRSRFERGTGGHYIKSRAPRVTVSDSSFDDTAGQATNYMIDLPAGARGMIANNIFVQGENKENWSAFVAVSAEGQDNPSAGLVIRDNEASLAPGVDRNTFFVADWSGDALQIASNDLGSGISVFDRR
;
A
#
# COMPACT_ATOMS: atom_id res chain seq x y z
N GLY A 1 14.69 5.26 -15.18
CA GLY A 1 15.55 4.09 -15.33
C GLY A 1 15.43 3.22 -14.09
N ASN A 2 16.08 2.05 -14.06
CA ASN A 2 15.98 1.15 -12.91
C ASN A 2 16.49 1.81 -11.62
N LEU A 3 15.88 1.46 -10.49
CA LEU A 3 16.31 1.87 -9.15
C LEU A 3 16.25 0.67 -8.22
N ASP A 4 17.37 0.37 -7.56
CA ASP A 4 17.47 -0.65 -6.53
C ASP A 4 17.84 0.04 -5.19
N VAL A 5 16.96 -0.08 -4.20
CA VAL A 5 17.14 0.44 -2.84
C VAL A 5 17.22 -0.75 -1.90
N SER A 6 18.25 -0.81 -1.07
CA SER A 6 18.36 -1.87 -0.06
C SER A 6 18.92 -1.37 1.25
N ASN A 7 18.49 -1.97 2.37
CA ASN A 7 19.01 -1.69 3.72
C ASN A 7 19.05 -0.20 4.06
N SER A 8 18.02 0.53 3.63
CA SER A 8 17.97 1.99 3.69
C SER A 8 16.87 2.46 4.64
N MET A 9 17.03 3.66 5.21
CA MET A 9 16.02 4.29 6.06
C MET A 9 15.66 5.68 5.55
N PHE A 10 14.37 5.91 5.33
CA PHE A 10 13.78 7.19 4.98
C PHE A 10 12.96 7.66 6.19
N ARG A 11 13.24 8.86 6.70
CA ARG A 11 12.67 9.32 7.97
C ARG A 11 12.26 10.79 7.93
N ASN A 12 11.10 11.09 8.51
CA ASN A 12 10.63 12.46 8.80
C ASN A 12 10.72 13.43 7.60
N SER A 13 10.35 12.94 6.42
CA SER A 13 10.39 13.69 5.16
C SER A 13 9.01 13.76 4.55
N GLN A 14 8.80 14.69 3.60
CA GLN A 14 7.51 14.79 2.91
C GLN A 14 7.25 13.54 2.06
N GLN A 15 8.27 13.08 1.33
CA GLN A 15 8.23 11.90 0.47
C GLN A 15 9.48 11.06 0.70
N GLY A 16 9.35 9.73 0.74
CA GLY A 16 10.50 8.83 0.79
C GLY A 16 11.06 8.59 -0.60
N ILE A 17 10.21 8.04 -1.48
CA ILE A 17 10.52 7.86 -2.90
C ILE A 17 9.37 8.43 -3.72
N LEU A 18 9.71 9.36 -4.62
CA LEU A 18 8.81 9.90 -5.63
C LEU A 18 9.43 9.65 -7.01
N SER A 19 8.68 9.04 -7.92
CA SER A 19 9.16 8.78 -9.28
C SER A 19 8.21 9.31 -10.35
N GLY A 20 8.79 9.59 -11.52
CA GLY A 20 8.04 9.94 -12.73
C GLY A 20 7.56 8.70 -13.49
N THR A 21 7.70 8.73 -14.82
CA THR A 21 7.28 7.63 -15.70
C THR A 21 8.49 7.04 -16.41
N ASP A 22 8.61 5.72 -16.39
CA ASP A 22 9.56 4.96 -17.20
C ASP A 22 9.00 3.53 -17.41
N PRO A 23 8.17 3.32 -18.45
CA PRO A 23 7.48 2.05 -18.66
C PRO A 23 8.42 0.87 -18.98
N SER A 24 9.72 1.13 -19.14
CA SER A 24 10.75 0.12 -19.38
C SER A 24 11.50 -0.28 -18.11
N ALA A 25 11.36 0.48 -17.03
CA ALA A 25 12.16 0.33 -15.82
C ALA A 25 11.40 -0.30 -14.66
N THR A 26 12.15 -0.90 -13.74
CA THR A 26 11.65 -1.46 -12.48
C THR A 26 12.26 -0.73 -11.30
N ILE A 27 11.46 -0.51 -10.25
CA ILE A 27 11.94 -0.08 -8.93
C ILE A 27 11.90 -1.29 -7.99
N ARG A 28 13.02 -1.59 -7.35
CA ARG A 28 13.14 -2.62 -6.31
C ARG A 28 13.54 -2.00 -4.99
N ILE A 29 12.83 -2.37 -3.93
CA ILE A 29 13.07 -1.90 -2.57
C ILE A 29 13.09 -3.11 -1.65
N ASP A 30 14.23 -3.36 -1.03
CA ASP A 30 14.42 -4.50 -0.14
C ASP A 30 14.91 -4.07 1.23
N ARG A 31 14.43 -4.72 2.30
CA ARG A 31 14.95 -4.53 3.67
C ARG A 31 15.10 -3.06 4.08
N SER A 32 14.12 -2.23 3.71
CA SER A 32 14.18 -0.79 3.94
C SER A 32 13.08 -0.33 4.89
N THR A 33 13.28 0.83 5.53
CA THR A 33 12.34 1.40 6.51
C THR A 33 11.88 2.79 6.08
N PHE A 34 10.58 3.02 6.14
CA PHE A 34 9.92 4.29 5.90
C PHE A 34 9.16 4.70 7.17
N SER A 35 9.60 5.76 7.84
CA SER A 35 9.12 6.12 9.18
C SER A 35 8.84 7.62 9.31
N GLY A 36 7.63 8.03 9.68
CA GLY A 36 7.33 9.45 9.82
C GLY A 36 7.22 10.22 8.50
N LEU A 37 6.86 9.54 7.40
CA LEU A 37 6.70 10.17 6.08
C LEU A 37 5.25 10.55 5.81
N GLY A 38 5.01 11.49 4.90
CA GLY A 38 3.67 11.99 4.62
C GLY A 38 3.45 13.47 4.96
N LEU A 39 4.50 14.19 5.37
CA LEU A 39 4.39 15.58 5.82
C LEU A 39 4.12 16.56 4.66
N CYS A 40 2.86 16.89 4.39
CA CYS A 40 2.49 17.94 3.43
C CYS A 40 1.06 18.46 3.68
N ALA A 41 0.74 19.65 3.18
CA ALA A 41 -0.62 20.19 3.25
C ALA A 41 -1.53 19.42 2.27
N SER A 42 -2.40 18.55 2.79
CA SER A 42 -3.39 17.68 2.13
C SER A 42 -2.99 17.04 0.77
N ASP A 43 -2.84 15.71 0.78
CA ASP A 43 -2.72 14.78 -0.37
C ASP A 43 -1.53 14.95 -1.34
N CYS A 44 -0.44 15.59 -0.91
CA CYS A 44 0.80 15.72 -1.71
C CYS A 44 1.95 14.79 -1.30
N ALA A 45 1.80 14.02 -0.22
CA ALA A 45 2.90 13.30 0.42
C ALA A 45 2.55 11.84 0.72
N HIS A 46 3.51 10.93 0.53
CA HIS A 46 3.40 9.48 0.68
C HIS A 46 4.72 8.92 1.24
N SER A 47 4.74 7.66 1.68
CA SER A 47 6.04 7.01 1.91
C SER A 47 6.73 6.67 0.59
N ILE A 48 5.98 6.06 -0.33
CA ILE A 48 6.42 5.76 -1.69
C ILE A 48 5.31 6.16 -2.67
N TYR A 49 5.65 6.95 -3.68
CA TYR A 49 4.83 7.19 -4.88
C TYR A 49 5.59 6.74 -6.13
N VAL A 50 5.03 5.74 -6.81
CA VAL A 50 5.54 5.26 -8.10
C VAL A 50 4.60 5.64 -9.23
N GLY A 51 5.12 6.37 -10.21
CA GLY A 51 4.40 6.68 -11.45
C GLY A 51 4.30 5.47 -12.37
N ARG A 52 4.21 5.68 -13.69
CA ARG A 52 4.05 4.59 -14.67
C ARG A 52 5.39 3.92 -14.97
N TYR A 53 5.85 3.08 -14.04
CA TYR A 53 6.98 2.18 -14.23
C TYR A 53 6.53 0.80 -14.76
N ALA A 54 7.45 -0.01 -15.28
CA ALA A 54 7.14 -1.38 -15.71
C ALA A 54 6.70 -2.27 -14.55
N ALA A 55 7.36 -2.11 -13.39
CA ALA A 55 7.08 -2.85 -12.17
C ALA A 55 7.58 -2.11 -10.91
N LEU A 56 6.93 -2.41 -9.79
CA LEU A 56 7.39 -2.09 -8.44
C LEU A 56 7.50 -3.38 -7.62
N GLU A 57 8.65 -3.62 -7.02
CA GLU A 57 8.90 -4.74 -6.11
C GLU A 57 9.35 -4.21 -4.75
N ILE A 58 8.59 -4.50 -3.69
CA ILE A 58 8.90 -4.13 -2.30
C ILE A 58 8.90 -5.40 -1.47
N THR A 59 10.03 -5.71 -0.85
CA THR A 59 10.19 -6.91 -0.03
C THR A 59 10.82 -6.59 1.32
N ARG A 60 10.42 -7.33 2.37
CA ARG A 60 11.07 -7.31 3.69
C ARG A 60 11.21 -5.90 4.30
N SER A 61 10.28 -5.01 4.00
CA SER A 61 10.38 -3.59 4.34
C SER A 61 9.39 -3.21 5.44
N ARG A 62 9.67 -2.11 6.13
CA ARG A 62 8.85 -1.62 7.25
C ARG A 62 8.32 -0.23 6.96
N PHE A 63 7.03 -0.05 7.19
CA PHE A 63 6.32 1.22 7.09
C PHE A 63 5.71 1.51 8.46
N GLU A 64 5.99 2.69 9.02
CA GLU A 64 5.49 3.03 10.35
C GLU A 64 5.27 4.53 10.54
N ARG A 65 4.39 4.89 11.49
CA ARG A 65 4.24 6.29 11.96
C ARG A 65 4.00 7.28 10.81
N GLY A 66 3.22 6.92 9.78
CA GLY A 66 2.92 7.84 8.69
C GLY A 66 2.30 9.15 9.20
N THR A 67 2.59 10.27 8.55
CA THR A 67 2.12 11.61 8.93
C THR A 67 1.26 12.27 7.84
N GLY A 68 0.79 11.46 6.89
CA GLY A 68 -0.05 11.87 5.77
C GLY A 68 -0.04 10.86 4.63
N GLY A 69 -1.12 10.79 3.86
CA GLY A 69 -1.21 10.02 2.62
C GLY A 69 -0.92 8.52 2.74
N HIS A 70 -0.72 7.87 1.59
CA HIS A 70 -0.47 6.43 1.50
C HIS A 70 0.94 6.02 1.93
N TYR A 71 1.08 4.80 2.49
CA TYR A 71 2.40 4.19 2.61
C TYR A 71 2.94 3.82 1.23
N ILE A 72 2.14 3.14 0.40
CA ILE A 72 2.48 2.84 -0.99
C ILE A 72 1.38 3.36 -1.91
N LYS A 73 1.75 4.19 -2.89
CA LYS A 73 0.91 4.54 -4.03
C LYS A 73 1.64 4.18 -5.31
N SER A 74 1.07 3.32 -6.16
CA SER A 74 1.75 2.84 -7.37
C SER A 74 0.84 2.80 -8.59
N ARG A 75 1.30 3.42 -9.68
CA ARG A 75 0.68 3.32 -11.01
C ARG A 75 1.37 2.29 -11.92
N ALA A 76 2.30 1.50 -11.39
CA ALA A 76 2.92 0.42 -12.15
C ALA A 76 1.90 -0.72 -12.39
N PRO A 77 1.83 -1.31 -13.60
CA PRO A 77 0.88 -2.39 -13.92
C PRO A 77 1.23 -3.73 -13.25
N ARG A 78 2.45 -3.85 -12.71
CA ARG A 78 2.95 -5.01 -11.99
C ARG A 78 3.47 -4.57 -10.63
N VAL A 79 2.94 -5.17 -9.57
CA VAL A 79 3.34 -4.87 -8.19
C VAL A 79 3.60 -6.16 -7.43
N THR A 80 4.73 -6.21 -6.73
CA THR A 80 4.98 -7.20 -5.68
C THR A 80 5.22 -6.45 -4.37
N VAL A 81 4.42 -6.73 -3.34
CA VAL A 81 4.65 -6.27 -1.97
C VAL A 81 4.61 -7.50 -1.07
N SER A 82 5.76 -7.92 -0.54
CA SER A 82 5.80 -9.11 0.30
C SER A 82 6.68 -9.01 1.53
N ASP A 83 6.35 -9.84 2.51
CA ASP A 83 7.14 -10.04 3.73
C ASP A 83 7.41 -8.73 4.47
N SER A 84 6.52 -7.74 4.32
CA SER A 84 6.67 -6.37 4.82
C SER A 84 5.66 -6.08 5.93
N SER A 85 5.94 -5.07 6.75
CA SER A 85 5.04 -4.65 7.82
C SER A 85 4.60 -3.20 7.69
N PHE A 86 3.34 -2.96 8.04
CA PHE A 86 2.69 -1.65 8.05
C PHE A 86 2.11 -1.41 9.45
N ASP A 87 2.80 -0.61 10.24
CA ASP A 87 2.38 -0.23 11.59
C ASP A 87 1.87 1.20 11.62
N ASP A 88 0.55 1.34 11.52
CA ASP A 88 -0.14 2.62 11.51
C ASP A 88 -0.65 3.01 12.92
N THR A 89 -0.28 2.28 13.97
CA THR A 89 -0.75 2.53 15.35
C THR A 89 -0.41 3.95 15.84
N ALA A 90 0.73 4.47 15.40
CA ALA A 90 1.19 5.84 15.66
C ALA A 90 1.10 6.75 14.42
N GLY A 91 0.31 6.35 13.42
CA GLY A 91 0.03 7.13 12.22
C GLY A 91 -0.90 8.31 12.50
N GLN A 92 -0.80 9.34 11.67
CA GLN A 92 -1.68 10.52 11.67
C GLN A 92 -1.99 10.93 10.24
N ALA A 93 -3.27 11.20 9.96
CA ALA A 93 -3.77 11.61 8.65
C ALA A 93 -3.32 10.69 7.50
N THR A 94 -3.04 9.42 7.78
CA THR A 94 -2.63 8.45 6.76
C THR A 94 -3.84 8.01 5.92
N ASN A 95 -3.58 7.50 4.73
CA ASN A 95 -4.61 7.04 3.80
C ASN A 95 -4.55 5.50 3.66
N TYR A 96 -5.06 4.91 2.57
CA TYR A 96 -4.89 3.46 2.34
C TYR A 96 -3.42 3.06 2.50
N MET A 97 -3.17 1.86 3.02
CA MET A 97 -1.78 1.41 3.21
C MET A 97 -1.13 1.11 1.86
N ILE A 98 -1.89 0.49 0.97
CA ILE A 98 -1.49 0.27 -0.42
C ILE A 98 -2.59 0.80 -1.32
N ASP A 99 -2.25 1.78 -2.15
CA ASP A 99 -3.10 2.32 -3.20
C ASP A 99 -2.54 1.93 -4.58
N LEU A 100 -3.34 1.19 -5.34
CA LEU A 100 -3.10 0.84 -6.74
C LEU A 100 -4.10 1.63 -7.60
N PRO A 101 -3.96 2.98 -7.67
CA PRO A 101 -5.01 3.87 -8.17
C PRO A 101 -5.40 3.59 -9.62
N ALA A 102 -4.47 3.03 -10.41
CA ALA A 102 -4.63 2.71 -11.82
C ALA A 102 -4.95 1.21 -12.08
N GLY A 103 -5.05 0.40 -11.02
CA GLY A 103 -5.03 -1.06 -11.09
C GLY A 103 -3.61 -1.64 -11.26
N ALA A 104 -3.45 -2.92 -10.95
CA ALA A 104 -2.22 -3.68 -11.18
C ALA A 104 -2.46 -5.19 -11.04
N ARG A 105 -1.59 -5.99 -11.66
CA ARG A 105 -1.44 -7.43 -11.35
C ARG A 105 -0.20 -7.67 -10.49
N GLY A 106 -0.06 -8.88 -9.97
CA GLY A 106 1.10 -9.31 -9.22
C GLY A 106 0.71 -9.90 -7.88
N MET A 107 1.43 -9.55 -6.81
CA MET A 107 1.26 -10.19 -5.51
C MET A 107 1.40 -9.22 -4.33
N ILE A 108 0.45 -9.30 -3.39
CA ILE A 108 0.53 -8.71 -2.05
C ILE A 108 0.44 -9.87 -1.07
N ALA A 109 1.56 -10.30 -0.50
CA ALA A 109 1.58 -11.52 0.30
C ALA A 109 2.51 -11.51 1.51
N ASN A 110 2.18 -12.30 2.54
CA ASN A 110 2.98 -12.44 3.76
C ASN A 110 3.25 -11.11 4.49
N ASN A 111 2.37 -10.11 4.33
CA ASN A 111 2.53 -8.83 5.00
C ASN A 111 1.75 -8.81 6.31
N ILE A 112 2.20 -7.96 7.24
CA ILE A 112 1.49 -7.67 8.49
C ILE A 112 0.99 -6.24 8.41
N PHE A 113 -0.31 -6.04 8.61
CA PHE A 113 -0.94 -4.73 8.63
C PHE A 113 -1.61 -4.46 9.96
N VAL A 114 -1.34 -3.30 10.56
CA VAL A 114 -2.04 -2.80 11.74
C VAL A 114 -2.60 -1.43 11.44
N GLN A 115 -3.93 -1.31 11.33
CA GLN A 115 -4.60 -0.05 11.00
C GLN A 115 -4.82 0.79 12.26
N GLY A 116 -4.29 2.02 12.26
CA GLY A 116 -4.46 2.96 13.35
C GLY A 116 -5.76 3.75 13.28
N GLU A 117 -6.03 4.50 14.35
CA GLU A 117 -7.24 5.32 14.50
C GLU A 117 -7.28 6.49 13.49
N ASN A 118 -6.15 7.20 13.35
CA ASN A 118 -6.08 8.51 12.71
C ASN A 118 -5.80 8.44 11.21
N LYS A 119 -6.78 7.99 10.44
CA LYS A 119 -6.70 7.90 8.97
C LYS A 119 -7.70 8.83 8.30
N GLU A 120 -7.30 9.43 7.19
CA GLU A 120 -8.20 10.13 6.29
C GLU A 120 -9.14 9.15 5.58
N ASN A 121 -8.58 8.05 5.05
CA ASN A 121 -9.35 6.92 4.52
C ASN A 121 -9.01 5.65 5.32
N TRP A 122 -9.97 5.23 6.14
CA TRP A 122 -9.91 3.99 6.91
C TRP A 122 -10.81 2.89 6.33
N SER A 123 -11.53 3.16 5.24
CA SER A 123 -12.52 2.24 4.66
C SER A 123 -11.91 0.97 4.08
N ALA A 124 -10.62 0.97 3.76
CA ALA A 124 -9.90 -0.23 3.33
C ALA A 124 -8.41 -0.22 3.70
N PHE A 125 -7.73 -1.38 3.58
CA PHE A 125 -6.26 -1.47 3.66
C PHE A 125 -5.61 -1.33 2.27
N VAL A 126 -6.13 -2.08 1.30
CA VAL A 126 -5.67 -2.10 -0.10
C VAL A 126 -6.78 -1.57 -1.00
N ALA A 127 -6.50 -0.52 -1.76
CA ALA A 127 -7.40 0.04 -2.75
C ALA A 127 -6.94 -0.31 -4.18
N VAL A 128 -7.85 -0.79 -5.02
CA VAL A 128 -7.57 -1.22 -6.39
C VAL A 128 -8.41 -0.42 -7.38
N SER A 129 -7.74 0.25 -8.32
CA SER A 129 -8.35 1.04 -9.41
C SER A 129 -9.24 2.20 -8.94
N ALA A 130 -8.98 2.75 -7.75
CA ALA A 130 -9.79 3.82 -7.15
C ALA A 130 -9.82 5.13 -7.96
N GLU A 131 -8.86 5.35 -8.87
CA GLU A 131 -8.79 6.54 -9.73
C GLU A 131 -8.91 6.19 -11.23
N GLY A 132 -9.32 4.97 -11.54
CA GLY A 132 -9.45 4.48 -12.90
C GLY A 132 -8.73 3.15 -13.14
N GLN A 133 -9.07 2.52 -14.26
CA GLN A 133 -8.59 1.20 -14.64
C GLN A 133 -7.70 1.31 -15.89
N ASP A 134 -6.59 2.06 -15.78
CA ASP A 134 -5.58 2.13 -16.84
C ASP A 134 -4.89 0.76 -17.04
N ASN A 135 -4.79 -0.01 -15.96
CA ASN A 135 -4.21 -1.35 -15.95
C ASN A 135 -5.26 -2.37 -15.50
N PRO A 136 -5.30 -3.57 -16.10
CA PRO A 136 -6.12 -4.65 -15.58
C PRO A 136 -5.57 -5.18 -14.26
N SER A 137 -6.48 -5.60 -13.38
CA SER A 137 -6.20 -6.19 -12.07
C SER A 137 -6.57 -7.68 -12.00
N ALA A 138 -7.16 -8.24 -13.06
CA ALA A 138 -7.49 -9.66 -13.13
C ALA A 138 -6.25 -10.53 -12.86
N GLY A 139 -6.32 -11.37 -11.82
CA GLY A 139 -5.20 -12.20 -11.37
C GLY A 139 -4.22 -11.52 -10.41
N LEU A 140 -4.52 -10.34 -9.87
CA LEU A 140 -3.82 -9.81 -8.70
C LEU A 140 -4.05 -10.76 -7.52
N VAL A 141 -2.95 -11.26 -6.94
CA VAL A 141 -2.96 -12.21 -5.83
C VAL A 141 -2.76 -11.47 -4.52
N ILE A 142 -3.67 -11.65 -3.57
CA ILE A 142 -3.61 -11.04 -2.24
C ILE A 142 -3.81 -12.17 -1.22
N ARG A 143 -2.71 -12.67 -0.65
CA ARG A 143 -2.74 -13.90 0.15
C ARG A 143 -1.79 -13.94 1.32
N ASP A 144 -2.12 -14.77 2.31
CA ASP A 144 -1.24 -15.07 3.44
C ASP A 144 -0.82 -13.81 4.22
N ASN A 145 -1.64 -12.74 4.19
CA ASN A 145 -1.40 -11.54 4.98
C ASN A 145 -2.14 -11.62 6.32
N GLU A 146 -1.58 -10.96 7.33
CA GLU A 146 -2.25 -10.70 8.61
C GLU A 146 -2.69 -9.24 8.64
N ALA A 147 -3.95 -8.97 8.97
CA ALA A 147 -4.45 -7.62 9.13
C ALA A 147 -5.24 -7.48 10.43
N SER A 148 -4.96 -6.43 11.20
CA SER A 148 -5.65 -6.11 12.44
C SER A 148 -5.92 -4.62 12.57
N LEU A 149 -6.89 -4.28 13.42
CA LEU A 149 -7.08 -2.92 13.90
C LEU A 149 -6.24 -2.71 15.16
N ALA A 150 -5.68 -1.51 15.33
CA ALA A 150 -4.91 -1.17 16.51
C ALA A 150 -5.79 -1.26 17.78
N PRO A 151 -5.20 -1.53 18.96
CA PRO A 151 -5.95 -1.57 20.21
C PRO A 151 -6.77 -0.30 20.44
N GLY A 152 -8.06 -0.45 20.75
CA GLY A 152 -8.98 0.66 20.99
C GLY A 152 -9.63 1.26 19.74
N VAL A 153 -9.25 0.81 18.53
CA VAL A 153 -9.91 1.19 17.28
C VAL A 153 -11.18 0.37 17.11
N ASP A 154 -12.34 1.01 17.20
CA ASP A 154 -13.66 0.39 16.98
C ASP A 154 -14.26 0.89 15.66
N ARG A 155 -14.08 0.11 14.58
CA ARG A 155 -14.66 0.39 13.26
C ARG A 155 -14.79 -0.86 12.42
N ASN A 156 -15.63 -0.78 11.38
CA ASN A 156 -15.72 -1.78 10.33
C ASN A 156 -15.01 -1.29 9.06
N THR A 157 -14.14 -2.11 8.50
CA THR A 157 -13.34 -1.79 7.30
C THR A 157 -13.23 -3.02 6.41
N PHE A 158 -12.61 -2.85 5.25
CA PHE A 158 -12.35 -3.93 4.31
C PHE A 158 -10.85 -4.14 4.12
N PHE A 159 -10.42 -5.39 4.00
CA PHE A 159 -9.04 -5.67 3.66
C PHE A 159 -8.72 -5.19 2.23
N VAL A 160 -9.62 -5.48 1.28
CA VAL A 160 -9.49 -5.06 -0.13
C VAL A 160 -10.76 -4.35 -0.59
N ALA A 161 -10.62 -3.17 -1.18
CA ALA A 161 -11.68 -2.47 -1.90
C ALA A 161 -11.31 -2.35 -3.38
N ASP A 162 -12.24 -2.72 -4.28
CA ASP A 162 -11.95 -2.84 -5.70
C ASP A 162 -13.00 -2.17 -6.59
N TRP A 163 -12.54 -1.18 -7.37
CA TRP A 163 -13.31 -0.42 -8.36
C TRP A 163 -13.18 -1.00 -9.79
N SER A 164 -12.29 -1.96 -10.01
CA SER A 164 -11.96 -2.45 -11.36
C SER A 164 -13.01 -3.38 -11.97
N GLY A 165 -13.83 -4.04 -11.14
CA GLY A 165 -14.69 -5.14 -11.60
C GLY A 165 -13.96 -6.46 -11.86
N ASP A 166 -12.62 -6.47 -11.80
CA ASP A 166 -11.83 -7.63 -12.20
C ASP A 166 -11.88 -8.78 -11.19
N ALA A 167 -11.48 -9.97 -11.66
CA ALA A 167 -11.34 -11.15 -10.83
C ALA A 167 -10.00 -11.13 -10.08
N LEU A 168 -10.02 -10.61 -8.85
CA LEU A 168 -8.88 -10.69 -7.93
C LEU A 168 -8.80 -12.08 -7.28
N GLN A 169 -7.61 -12.50 -6.87
CA GLN A 169 -7.38 -13.75 -6.12
C GLN A 169 -7.06 -13.41 -4.66
N ILE A 170 -8.09 -13.35 -3.81
CA ILE A 170 -7.96 -13.04 -2.38
C ILE A 170 -8.16 -14.32 -1.59
N ALA A 171 -7.12 -14.83 -0.93
CA ALA A 171 -7.18 -16.11 -0.24
C ALA A 171 -6.26 -16.17 0.98
N SER A 172 -6.61 -16.97 1.99
CA SER A 172 -5.71 -17.28 3.12
C SER A 172 -5.18 -16.07 3.91
N ASN A 173 -5.93 -14.96 3.96
CA ASN A 173 -5.56 -13.83 4.81
C ASN A 173 -6.17 -14.02 6.20
N ASP A 174 -5.38 -13.78 7.25
CA ASP A 174 -5.84 -13.78 8.64
C ASP A 174 -6.29 -12.35 9.00
N LEU A 175 -7.60 -12.18 9.19
CA LEU A 175 -8.22 -10.86 9.36
C LEU A 175 -8.84 -10.77 10.75
N GLY A 176 -8.36 -9.80 11.52
CA GLY A 176 -8.89 -9.47 12.83
C GLY A 176 -10.34 -8.96 12.80
N SER A 177 -10.95 -8.86 13.98
CA SER A 177 -12.31 -8.36 14.14
C SER A 177 -12.50 -6.97 13.50
N GLY A 178 -13.66 -6.76 12.87
CA GLY A 178 -13.99 -5.51 12.18
C GLY A 178 -13.44 -5.41 10.76
N ILE A 179 -12.69 -6.41 10.27
CA ILE A 179 -12.13 -6.42 8.92
C ILE A 179 -12.87 -7.45 8.06
N SER A 180 -13.66 -6.96 7.10
CA SER A 180 -14.26 -7.79 6.07
C SER A 180 -13.28 -8.03 4.92
N VAL A 181 -13.36 -9.18 4.25
CA VAL A 181 -12.35 -9.57 3.23
C VAL A 181 -12.34 -8.60 2.04
N PHE A 182 -13.51 -8.29 1.50
CA PHE A 182 -13.61 -7.68 0.17
C PHE A 182 -14.83 -6.77 0.05
N ASP A 183 -14.65 -5.67 -0.65
CA ASP A 183 -15.68 -4.69 -1.01
C ASP A 183 -15.61 -4.38 -2.51
N ARG A 184 -16.74 -4.52 -3.20
CA ARG A 184 -16.89 -4.12 -4.59
C ARG A 184 -17.44 -2.70 -4.63
N ARG A 185 -16.71 -1.78 -5.25
CA ARG A 185 -17.04 -0.35 -5.31
C ARG A 185 -17.62 0.07 -6.65
#